data_AF-A0A132AES0-F1
#
_entry.id   AF-A0A132AES0-F1
#
_cell.length_a   1.000
_cell.length_b   1.000
_cell.length_c   1.000
_cell.angle_alpha   90.00
_cell.angle_beta   90.00
_cell.angle_gamma   90.00
#
_symmetry.space_group_name_H-M   'P 1'
#
loop_
_entity.id
_entity.type
_entity.pdbx_description
1 polymer ?
#
loop_
_entity_poly.entity_id
_entity_poly.type
_entity_poly.pdbx_seq_one_letter_code
_entity_poly.pdbx_strand_id
1 'polypeptide(L)' 'DDKDLVHEFVQNDGLACLIKVGSESDQNYQNYILRALGQVMLYVDGMNGVIEHPETIQWFYSLISSEDRFLSY' A
#
# COMPACT_ATOMS: atom_id res chain seq x y z
N ASP A 1 -0.81 18.59 10.90
CA ASP A 1 -1.26 17.44 11.71
C ASP A 1 -1.04 16.16 10.90
N ASP A 2 -0.94 14.97 11.49
CA ASP A 2 -0.68 13.73 10.72
C ASP A 2 -1.76 13.47 9.64
N LYS A 3 -2.98 13.95 9.89
CA LYS A 3 -4.08 13.94 8.92
C LYS A 3 -3.78 14.78 7.67
N ASP A 4 -3.18 15.96 7.82
CA ASP A 4 -2.88 16.84 6.70
C ASP A 4 -1.79 16.24 5.81
N LEU A 5 -0.81 15.58 6.44
CA LEU A 5 0.26 14.86 5.74
C LEU A 5 -0.29 13.68 4.92
N VAL A 6 -1.28 12.95 5.45
CA VAL A 6 -1.92 11.85 4.72
C VAL A 6 -2.72 12.38 3.52
N HIS A 7 -3.44 13.48 3.70
CA HIS A 7 -4.17 14.13 2.61
C HIS A 7 -3.21 14.60 1.50
N GLU A 8 -2.14 15.32 1.87
CA GLU A 8 -1.11 15.76 0.91
C GLU A 8 -0.42 14.58 0.22
N PHE A 9 -0.11 13.51 0.95
CA PHE A 9 0.50 12.32 0.39
C PHE A 9 -0.37 11.68 -0.69
N VAL A 10 -1.68 11.54 -0.45
CA VAL A 10 -2.62 10.99 -1.43
C VAL A 10 -2.77 11.91 -2.64
N GLN A 11 -2.87 13.23 -2.42
CA GLN A 11 -3.01 14.20 -3.52
C GLN A 11 -1.77 14.33 -4.41
N ASN A 12 -0.58 14.01 -3.89
CA ASN A 12 0.69 14.11 -4.63
C ASN A 12 1.14 12.76 -5.22
N ASP A 13 0.22 11.90 -5.64
CA ASP A 13 0.49 10.57 -6.23
C ASP A 13 1.37 9.66 -5.34
N GLY A 14 1.32 9.88 -4.03
CA GLY A 14 2.13 9.12 -3.07
C GLY A 14 1.82 7.62 -3.10
N LEU A 15 0.55 7.26 -3.31
CA LEU A 15 0.12 5.87 -3.44
C LEU A 15 0.78 5.21 -4.66
N ALA A 16 0.74 5.83 -5.84
CA ALA A 16 1.40 5.31 -7.04
C ALA A 16 2.91 5.11 -6.81
N CYS A 17 3.57 6.05 -6.12
CA CYS A 17 4.97 5.93 -5.74
C CYS A 17 5.22 4.71 -4.82
N LEU A 18 4.40 4.54 -3.77
CA LEU A 18 4.51 3.39 -2.86
C LEU A 18 4.30 2.05 -3.57
N ILE A 19 3.33 1.95 -4.48
CA ILE A 19 3.05 0.72 -5.21
C ILE A 19 4.20 0.39 -6.17
N LYS A 20 4.73 1.39 -6.87
CA LYS A 20 5.90 1.20 -7.74
C LYS A 20 7.09 0.67 -6.96
N VAL A 21 7.44 1.32 -5.85
CA VAL A 21 8.54 0.88 -4.99
C VAL A 21 8.26 -0.51 -4.43
N GLY A 22 7.04 -0.78 -3.97
CA GLY A 22 6.65 -2.07 -3.42
C GLY A 22 6.71 -3.22 -4.41
N SER A 23 6.36 -2.97 -5.68
CA SER A 23 6.40 -3.98 -6.76
C SER A 23 7.83 -4.36 -7.15
N GLU A 24 8.79 -3.46 -6.97
CA GLU A 24 10.21 -3.67 -7.28
C GLU A 24 11.04 -4.11 -6.06
N SER A 25 10.42 -4.16 -4.88
CA SER A 25 11.06 -4.44 -3.60
C SER A 25 11.01 -5.91 -3.20
N ASP A 26 11.95 -6.32 -2.34
CA ASP A 26 11.88 -7.62 -1.66
C ASP A 26 10.77 -7.67 -0.59
N GLN A 27 10.50 -8.87 -0.10
CA GLN A 27 9.42 -9.14 0.85
C GLN A 27 9.53 -8.34 2.17
N ASN A 28 10.73 -8.02 2.65
CA ASN A 28 10.89 -7.25 3.88
C ASN A 28 10.47 -5.80 3.66
N TYR A 29 10.90 -5.19 2.55
CA TYR A 29 10.49 -3.84 2.18
C TYR A 29 8.99 -3.76 1.86
N GLN A 30 8.44 -4.76 1.17
CA GLN A 30 7.00 -4.88 0.96
C GLN A 30 6.23 -4.89 2.28
N ASN A 31 6.70 -5.62 3.29
CA ASN A 31 6.10 -5.63 4.63
C ASN A 31 6.14 -4.25 5.32
N TYR A 32 7.23 -3.49 5.18
CA TYR A 32 7.31 -2.12 5.70
C TYR A 32 6.35 -1.17 4.97
N ILE A 33 6.24 -1.30 3.64
CA ILE A 33 5.30 -0.52 2.82
C ILE A 33 3.86 -0.84 3.20
N LEU A 34 3.52 -2.12 3.41
CA LEU A 34 2.20 -2.53 3.90
C LEU A 34 1.88 -1.94 5.28
N ARG A 35 2.86 -1.88 6.19
CA ARG A 35 2.66 -1.24 7.50
C ARG A 35 2.40 0.26 7.36
N ALA A 36 3.13 0.95 6.48
CA ALA A 36 2.92 2.37 6.20
C ALA A 36 1.54 2.63 5.57
N LEU A 37 1.15 1.83 4.57
CA LEU A 37 -0.19 1.86 3.98
C LEU A 37 -1.27 1.60 5.01
N GLY A 38 -1.06 0.66 5.94
CA GLY A 38 -1.96 0.42 7.05
C GLY A 38 -2.18 1.66 7.93
N GLN A 39 -1.15 2.48 8.15
CA GLN A 39 -1.29 3.75 8.85
C GLN A 39 -2.06 4.80 8.04
N VAL A 40 -1.78 4.90 6.73
CA VAL A 40 -2.51 5.79 5.82
C VAL A 40 -4.00 5.47 5.80
N MET A 41 -4.35 4.18 5.76
CA MET A 41 -5.75 3.71 5.73
C MET A 41 -6.52 3.97 7.03
N LEU A 42 -5.88 4.35 8.15
CA LEU A 42 -6.61 4.74 9.37
C LEU A 42 -7.32 6.09 9.21
N TYR A 43 -6.92 6.89 8.23
CA TYR A 43 -7.50 8.20 7.95
C TYR A 43 -8.51 8.11 6.80
N VAL A 44 -9.59 8.88 6.90
CA VAL A 44 -10.66 8.90 5.88
C VAL A 44 -10.11 9.24 4.49
N ASP A 45 -9.27 10.27 4.41
CA ASP A 45 -8.66 10.71 3.15
C ASP A 45 -7.72 9.64 2.56
N GLY A 46 -6.97 8.95 3.42
CA GLY A 46 -6.11 7.83 3.03
C GLY A 46 -6.91 6.63 2.52
N MET A 47 -7.98 6.26 3.21
CA MET A 47 -8.85 5.16 2.81
C MET A 47 -9.58 5.46 1.50
N ASN A 48 -10.09 6.68 1.33
CA ASN A 48 -10.69 7.13 0.06
C ASN A 48 -9.68 7.06 -1.08
N GLY A 49 -8.45 7.57 -0.86
CA GLY A 49 -7.38 7.49 -1.86
C GLY A 49 -7.04 6.07 -2.27
N VAL A 50 -6.99 5.12 -1.32
CA VAL A 50 -6.73 3.70 -1.63
C VAL A 50 -7.86 3.07 -2.43
N ILE A 51 -9.12 3.37 -2.11
CA ILE A 51 -10.29 2.86 -2.84
C ILE A 51 -10.34 3.41 -4.27
N GLU A 52 -9.95 4.68 -4.44
CA GLU A 52 -9.89 5.36 -5.74
C GLU A 52 -8.62 5.05 -6.55
N HIS A 53 -7.68 4.25 -6.01
CA HIS A 53 -6.43 3.87 -6.66
C HIS A 53 -6.39 2.35 -6.99
N PRO A 54 -6.87 1.94 -8.19
CA PRO A 54 -6.99 0.53 -8.57
C PRO A 54 -5.67 -0.25 -8.50
N GLU A 55 -4.54 0.39 -8.79
CA GLU A 55 -3.22 -0.26 -8.74
C GLU A 55 -2.85 -0.71 -7.33
N THR A 56 -3.26 0.03 -6.29
CA THR A 56 -3.05 -0.39 -4.89
C THR A 56 -3.82 -1.66 -4.58
N ILE A 57 -5.07 -1.74 -5.05
CA ILE A 57 -5.92 -2.92 -4.86
C ILE A 57 -5.35 -4.12 -5.63
N GLN A 58 -4.94 -3.92 -6.88
CA GLN A 58 -4.30 -4.97 -7.70
C GLN A 58 -3.00 -5.46 -7.06
N TRP A 59 -2.20 -4.56 -6.51
CA TRP A 59 -0.98 -4.92 -5.81
C TRP A 59 -1.27 -5.76 -4.57
N PHE A 60 -2.28 -5.42 -3.76
CA PHE A 60 -2.70 -6.27 -2.63
C PHE A 60 -3.08 -7.69 -3.06
N TYR A 61 -3.81 -7.84 -4.18
CA TYR A 61 -4.12 -9.17 -4.71
C TYR A 61 -2.86 -9.93 -5.15
N SER A 62 -1.90 -9.26 -5.78
CA SER A 62 -0.64 -9.88 -6.18
C SER A 62 0.14 -10.42 -4.97
N LEU A 63 0.16 -9.68 -3.86
CA LEU A 63 0.82 -10.08 -2.60
C LEU A 63 0.12 -11.26 -1.91
N ILE A 64 -1.20 -11.40 -2.05
CA ILE A 64 -1.93 -12.56 -1.54
C ILE A 64 -1.66 -13.80 -2.42
N SER A 65 -1.47 -13.58 -3.73
CA SER A 65 -1.21 -14.66 -4.69
C SER A 65 0.26 -15.10 -4.75
N SER A 66 1.22 -14.30 -4.27
CA SER A 66 2.63 -14.70 -4.22
C SER A 66 2.79 -15.88 -3.26
N GLU A 67 3.36 -16.98 -3.76
CA GLU A 67 3.39 -18.33 -3.15
C GLU A 67 4.13 -18.47 -1.80
N ASP A 68 4.50 -17.38 -1.11
CA ASP A 68 5.15 -17.43 0.21
C ASP A 68 4.23 -17.91 1.36
N ARG A 69 2.99 -18.31 1.05
CA ARG A 69 2.05 -18.90 2.00
C ARG A 69 1.74 -20.38 1.75
N PHE A 70 2.23 -21.00 0.66
CA PHE A 70 1.85 -22.37 0.27
C PHE A 70 3.03 -23.36 0.24
N LEU A 71 3.80 -23.46 1.32
CA LEU A 71 4.71 -24.60 1.54
C LEU A 71 4.66 -25.05 3.01
N SER A 72 3.58 -25.72 3.40
CA SER A 72 3.57 -26.69 4.52
C SER A 72 2.20 -27.35 4.65
N TYR A 73 1.97 -28.46 3.94
CA TYR A 73 1.07 -29.55 4.37
C TYR A 73 1.48 -30.85 3.71
#